data_AF-A0A8J8FLH4-F1
#
_entry.id   AF-A0A8J8FLH4-F1
#
_cell.length_a   1.000
_cell.length_b   1.000
_cell.length_c   1.000
_cell.angle_alpha   90.00
_cell.angle_beta   90.00
_cell.angle_gamma   90.00
#
_symmetry.space_group_name_H-M   'P 1'
#
loop_
_entity.id
_entity.type
_entity.pdbx_description
1 polymer ?
#
loop_
_entity_poly.entity_id
_entity_poly.type
_entity_poly.pdbx_seq_one_letter_code
_entity_poly.pdbx_strand_id
1 'polypeptide(L)'
;MTVEAVLGSNLGLIVAPAGCGKTHLIIDTLNVAMSKPYLVLTHTTAGVAALKQKLKRLGVPHRNYVVTTIDGWALRIATMFSASCNVVATADNPGLFYPELRRNVNSYINSGHIAEIIQSSYSRLLVDEYQDCNVDQHRLICSLSDYLPTIVFGDPMQCIFNFGGPMPPWDTDVQVRFPIISQLNTPWRWINAGSPNLGQWILNSRNLLLQGSSIDLQSCPEYVHWNQLTGNFQTDSRNQNQAQYQLRNNNDASDSLLVIGDQFRAGLRHGFASTARGIDVVEPVDLSDIIRVASDVDNSNGAELVSHILDAISTMMTGVGKASLIQRMTIILAGRNRTPATVIELAVKSVIERGDKSSISNLLCSLEENPDTRVFRRGAFSALKDTVLLSLSDPSKTMRQAAEVIREQRRHQGDRRIPTRAIGSTLLLKGLEADHALILDAGAMNAHNLYVALSRGAKSITVFSNSNIVG
;
A
#
# COMPACT_ATOMS: atom_id res chain seq x y z
N MET A 1 19.84 -5.76 -21.66
CA MET A 1 18.47 -5.99 -22.17
C MET A 1 17.90 -4.64 -22.50
N THR A 2 17.38 -4.46 -23.70
CA THR A 2 17.63 -3.18 -24.33
C THR A 2 16.38 -2.35 -24.60
N VAL A 3 16.59 -1.05 -24.47
CA VAL A 3 15.66 0.00 -24.89
C VAL A 3 15.26 -0.19 -26.36
N GLU A 4 16.12 -0.76 -27.20
CA GLU A 4 15.78 -1.09 -28.59
C GLU A 4 14.60 -2.05 -28.72
N ALA A 5 14.43 -3.04 -27.83
CA ALA A 5 13.26 -3.93 -27.89
C ALA A 5 11.95 -3.17 -27.62
N VAL A 6 11.98 -2.22 -26.68
CA VAL A 6 10.85 -1.35 -26.34
C VAL A 6 10.52 -0.41 -27.50
N LEU A 7 11.54 0.20 -28.11
CA LEU A 7 11.36 1.20 -29.15
C LEU A 7 11.11 0.61 -30.54
N GLY A 8 11.63 -0.58 -30.83
CA GLY A 8 11.50 -1.27 -32.11
C GLY A 8 10.20 -2.05 -32.28
N SER A 9 9.51 -2.37 -31.18
CA SER A 9 8.25 -3.13 -31.23
C SER A 9 7.04 -2.21 -31.33
N ASN A 10 6.07 -2.54 -32.19
CA ASN A 10 4.81 -1.80 -32.24
C ASN A 10 3.92 -2.12 -31.03
N LEU A 11 3.65 -3.41 -30.80
CA LEU A 11 2.97 -3.92 -29.61
C LEU A 11 3.88 -4.92 -28.91
N GLY A 12 3.87 -4.94 -27.58
CA GLY A 12 4.64 -5.93 -26.85
C GLY A 12 4.43 -5.94 -25.35
N LEU A 13 4.75 -7.08 -24.74
CA LEU A 13 4.79 -7.30 -23.31
C LEU A 13 6.23 -7.55 -22.87
N ILE A 14 6.65 -6.83 -21.83
CA ILE A 14 7.86 -7.12 -21.09
C ILE A 14 7.47 -7.76 -19.77
N VAL A 15 7.79 -9.06 -19.65
CA VAL A 15 7.60 -9.80 -18.41
C VAL A 15 8.69 -9.38 -17.44
N ALA A 16 8.29 -8.82 -16.30
CA ALA A 16 9.18 -8.16 -15.38
C ALA A 16 8.99 -8.65 -13.93
N PRO A 17 9.65 -9.77 -13.57
CA PRO A 17 9.70 -10.26 -12.20
C PRO A 17 10.14 -9.19 -11.20
N ALA A 18 9.75 -9.37 -9.93
CA ALA A 18 10.10 -8.45 -8.86
C ALA A 18 11.61 -8.25 -8.78
N GLY A 19 12.06 -7.00 -8.65
CA GLY A 19 13.47 -6.68 -8.48
C GLY A 19 14.35 -6.81 -9.74
N CYS A 20 13.79 -7.12 -10.92
CA CYS A 20 14.56 -7.30 -12.15
C CYS A 20 14.79 -6.03 -13.00
N GLY A 21 14.54 -4.84 -12.44
CA GLY A 21 14.89 -3.57 -13.10
C GLY A 21 13.84 -2.99 -14.05
N LYS A 22 12.56 -3.38 -13.93
CA LYS A 22 11.44 -2.82 -14.72
C LYS A 22 11.45 -1.30 -14.81
N THR A 23 11.51 -0.64 -13.65
CA THR A 23 11.50 0.83 -13.58
C THR A 23 12.75 1.44 -14.23
N HIS A 24 13.91 0.79 -14.14
CA HIS A 24 15.13 1.26 -14.81
C HIS A 24 14.96 1.20 -16.32
N LEU A 25 14.44 0.09 -16.87
CA LEU A 25 14.18 -0.02 -18.31
C LEU A 25 13.19 1.02 -18.82
N ILE A 26 12.12 1.30 -18.07
CA ILE A 26 11.18 2.39 -18.39
C ILE A 26 11.92 3.72 -18.45
N ILE A 27 12.74 4.03 -17.44
CA ILE A 27 13.47 5.30 -17.37
C ILE A 27 14.49 5.42 -18.52
N ASP A 28 15.25 4.38 -18.80
CA ASP A 28 16.22 4.36 -19.90
C ASP A 28 15.53 4.56 -21.25
N THR A 29 14.32 4.00 -21.43
CA THR A 29 13.50 4.24 -22.62
C THR A 29 13.09 5.71 -22.72
N LEU A 30 12.65 6.32 -21.63
CA LEU A 30 12.20 7.72 -21.59
C LEU A 30 13.34 8.74 -21.79
N ASN A 31 14.59 8.31 -21.61
CA ASN A 31 15.77 9.13 -21.94
C ASN A 31 15.99 9.27 -23.45
N VAL A 32 15.49 8.35 -24.27
CA VAL A 32 15.55 8.47 -25.73
C VAL A 32 14.50 9.46 -26.20
N ALA A 33 14.96 10.63 -26.68
CA ALA A 33 14.10 11.70 -27.14
C ALA A 33 13.29 11.31 -28.38
N MET A 34 12.02 11.67 -28.39
CA MET A 34 11.08 11.50 -29.51
C MET A 34 10.52 12.85 -29.94
N SER A 35 9.82 12.89 -31.08
CA SER A 35 9.16 14.11 -31.56
C SER A 35 8.01 14.58 -30.66
N LYS A 36 7.33 13.64 -29.99
CA LYS A 36 6.25 13.88 -29.00
C LYS A 36 6.55 13.11 -27.71
N PRO A 37 6.00 13.51 -26.55
CA PRO A 37 6.23 12.76 -25.32
C PRO A 37 5.70 11.32 -25.39
N TYR A 38 6.29 10.44 -24.57
CA TYR A 38 5.71 9.15 -24.22
C TYR A 38 4.53 9.37 -23.26
N LEU A 39 3.43 8.64 -23.47
CA LEU A 39 2.38 8.49 -22.48
C LEU A 39 2.73 7.32 -21.57
N VAL A 40 2.89 7.56 -20.28
CA VAL A 40 3.21 6.53 -19.29
C VAL A 40 2.06 6.41 -18.31
N LEU A 41 1.43 5.24 -18.29
CA LEU A 41 0.26 4.96 -17.46
C LEU A 41 0.61 3.97 -16.35
N THR A 42 0.09 4.24 -15.15
CA THR A 42 0.19 3.35 -13.99
C THR A 42 -1.18 3.21 -13.30
N HIS A 43 -1.27 2.37 -12.26
CA HIS A 43 -2.54 2.14 -11.54
C HIS A 43 -2.80 3.13 -10.40
N THR A 44 -1.74 3.61 -9.72
CA THR A 44 -1.88 4.34 -8.46
C THR A 44 -1.19 5.70 -8.52
N THR A 45 -1.75 6.66 -7.79
CA THR A 45 -1.14 7.99 -7.62
C THR A 45 0.22 7.91 -6.93
N ALA A 46 0.39 6.95 -6.01
CA ALA A 46 1.69 6.62 -5.41
C ALA A 46 2.71 6.15 -6.45
N GLY A 47 2.32 5.25 -7.36
CA GLY A 47 3.17 4.80 -8.48
C GLY A 47 3.57 5.95 -9.40
N VAL A 48 2.64 6.87 -9.72
CA VAL A 48 2.94 8.10 -10.47
C VAL A 48 3.97 8.96 -9.74
N ALA A 49 3.78 9.19 -8.44
CA ALA A 49 4.67 10.02 -7.63
C ALA A 49 6.08 9.41 -7.53
N ALA A 50 6.17 8.10 -7.29
CA ALA A 50 7.43 7.36 -7.22
C ALA A 50 8.18 7.40 -8.55
N LEU A 51 7.50 7.18 -9.68
CA LEU A 51 8.10 7.25 -11.01
C LEU A 51 8.58 8.66 -11.34
N LYS A 52 7.76 9.71 -11.10
CA LYS A 52 8.17 11.11 -11.29
C LYS A 52 9.37 11.50 -10.44
N GLN A 53 9.45 11.02 -9.20
CA GLN A 53 10.59 11.27 -8.33
C GLN A 53 11.87 10.64 -8.88
N LYS A 54 11.81 9.39 -9.38
CA LYS A 54 12.94 8.71 -10.00
C LYS A 54 13.37 9.41 -11.31
N LEU A 55 12.42 9.77 -12.17
CA LEU A 55 12.68 10.52 -13.40
C LEU A 55 13.39 11.85 -13.12
N LYS A 56 12.94 12.60 -12.11
CA LYS A 56 13.59 13.84 -11.69
C LYS A 56 15.02 13.61 -11.18
N ARG A 57 15.22 12.58 -10.35
CA ARG A 57 16.55 12.23 -9.81
C ARG A 57 17.54 11.84 -10.90
N LEU A 58 17.09 11.12 -11.92
CA LEU A 58 17.91 10.67 -13.05
C LEU A 58 17.97 11.69 -14.20
N GLY A 59 17.41 12.89 -14.01
CA GLY A 59 17.55 13.99 -14.97
C GLY A 59 16.78 13.80 -16.29
N VAL A 60 15.77 12.92 -16.34
CA VAL A 60 15.00 12.70 -17.57
C VAL A 60 14.20 13.97 -17.91
N PRO A 61 14.36 14.54 -19.12
CA PRO A 61 13.69 15.78 -19.50
C PRO A 61 12.16 15.66 -19.41
N HIS A 62 11.51 16.60 -18.73
CA HIS A 62 10.05 16.60 -18.56
C HIS A 62 9.26 16.59 -19.89
N ARG A 63 9.82 17.17 -20.95
CA ARG A 63 9.20 17.17 -22.29
C ARG A 63 9.10 15.77 -22.91
N ASN A 64 9.88 14.80 -22.42
CA ASN A 64 9.89 13.46 -22.98
C ASN A 64 8.69 12.65 -22.53
N TYR A 65 7.99 13.01 -21.44
CA TYR A 65 6.97 12.12 -20.88
C TYR A 65 5.76 12.84 -20.29
N VAL A 66 4.63 12.14 -20.33
CA VAL A 66 3.44 12.43 -19.53
C VAL A 66 3.15 11.22 -18.66
N VAL A 67 3.34 11.34 -17.35
CA VAL A 67 3.11 10.26 -16.38
C VAL A 67 1.84 10.56 -15.57
N THR A 68 0.87 9.64 -15.64
CA THR A 68 -0.41 9.72 -14.93
C THR A 68 -0.96 8.32 -14.67
N THR A 69 -2.00 8.20 -13.84
CA THR A 69 -2.74 6.94 -13.72
C THR A 69 -3.63 6.72 -14.95
N ILE A 70 -4.01 5.46 -15.21
CA ILE A 70 -4.99 5.11 -16.26
C ILE A 70 -6.29 5.90 -16.06
N ASP A 71 -6.85 5.86 -14.85
CA ASP A 71 -8.09 6.57 -14.53
C ASP A 71 -7.93 8.10 -14.55
N GLY A 72 -6.76 8.62 -14.16
CA GLY A 72 -6.45 10.05 -14.25
C GLY A 72 -6.36 10.54 -15.68
N TRP A 73 -5.83 9.72 -16.59
CA TRP A 73 -5.85 10.01 -18.02
C TRP A 73 -7.27 9.94 -18.59
N ALA A 74 -8.04 8.90 -18.26
CA ALA A 74 -9.42 8.76 -18.70
C ALA A 74 -10.30 9.94 -18.22
N LEU A 75 -10.14 10.35 -16.96
CA LEU A 75 -10.82 11.51 -16.39
C LEU A 75 -10.49 12.78 -17.18
N ARG A 76 -9.22 12.99 -17.54
CA ARG A 76 -8.83 14.14 -18.35
C ARG A 76 -9.53 14.15 -19.71
N ILE A 77 -9.66 13.00 -20.37
CA ILE A 77 -10.38 12.89 -21.65
C ILE A 77 -11.86 13.20 -21.47
N ALA A 78 -12.53 12.59 -20.49
CA ALA A 78 -13.95 12.82 -20.23
C ALA A 78 -14.23 14.31 -19.92
N THR A 79 -13.35 14.96 -19.15
CA THR A 79 -13.47 16.40 -18.84
C THR A 79 -13.22 17.28 -20.07
N MET A 80 -12.23 16.96 -20.91
CA MET A 80 -11.94 17.74 -22.13
C MET A 80 -13.05 17.65 -23.17
N PHE A 81 -13.77 16.52 -23.23
CA PHE A 81 -14.84 16.26 -24.19
C PHE A 81 -16.18 15.98 -23.50
N SER A 82 -16.53 16.74 -22.48
CA SER A 82 -17.70 16.48 -21.62
C SER A 82 -19.03 16.40 -22.38
N ALA A 83 -19.17 17.14 -23.49
CA ALA A 83 -20.37 17.10 -24.33
C ALA A 83 -20.52 15.77 -25.10
N SER A 84 -19.42 15.09 -25.41
CA SER A 84 -19.41 13.89 -26.26
C SER A 84 -19.07 12.61 -25.49
N CYS A 85 -18.33 12.72 -24.39
CA CYS A 85 -17.94 11.64 -23.49
C CYS A 85 -18.63 11.84 -22.13
N ASN A 86 -19.96 11.71 -22.14
CA ASN A 86 -20.78 11.97 -20.96
C ASN A 86 -20.52 10.93 -19.86
N VAL A 87 -20.22 11.37 -18.64
CA VAL A 87 -20.10 10.52 -17.44
C VAL A 87 -21.01 11.13 -16.39
N VAL A 88 -22.05 10.39 -16.00
CA VAL A 88 -23.13 10.88 -15.14
C VAL A 88 -22.82 10.64 -13.66
N ALA A 89 -22.23 9.49 -13.32
CA ALA A 89 -21.84 9.22 -11.95
C ALA A 89 -20.84 10.27 -11.42
N THR A 90 -20.85 10.48 -10.10
CA THR A 90 -19.94 11.40 -9.42
C THR A 90 -18.87 10.64 -8.64
N ALA A 91 -17.74 11.30 -8.38
CA ALA A 91 -16.66 10.75 -7.57
C ALA A 91 -17.08 10.40 -6.12
N ASP A 92 -18.24 10.87 -5.67
CA ASP A 92 -18.83 10.50 -4.36
C ASP A 92 -19.25 9.03 -4.31
N ASN A 93 -19.49 8.41 -5.48
CA ASN A 93 -19.69 6.98 -5.61
C ASN A 93 -18.61 6.35 -6.54
N PRO A 94 -17.38 6.14 -6.03
CA PRO A 94 -16.27 5.60 -6.80
C PRO A 94 -16.58 4.26 -7.49
N GLY A 95 -17.40 3.43 -6.85
CA GLY A 95 -17.78 2.11 -7.33
C GLY A 95 -18.61 2.14 -8.61
N LEU A 96 -19.38 3.21 -8.84
CA LEU A 96 -20.09 3.44 -10.10
C LEU A 96 -19.29 4.33 -11.06
N PHE A 97 -18.66 5.37 -10.51
CA PHE A 97 -17.96 6.39 -11.28
C PHE A 97 -16.82 5.84 -12.13
N TYR A 98 -15.87 5.12 -11.53
CA TYR A 98 -14.69 4.65 -12.27
C TYR A 98 -15.05 3.61 -13.35
N PRO A 99 -15.94 2.63 -13.10
CA PRO A 99 -16.39 1.74 -14.18
C PRO A 99 -17.16 2.45 -15.30
N GLU A 100 -18.00 3.44 -14.99
CA GLU A 100 -18.67 4.25 -16.02
C GLU A 100 -17.66 5.07 -16.84
N LEU A 101 -16.77 5.78 -16.16
CA LEU A 101 -15.71 6.59 -16.78
C LEU A 101 -14.89 5.77 -17.78
N ARG A 102 -14.39 4.60 -17.37
CA ARG A 102 -13.57 3.73 -18.22
C ARG A 102 -14.35 3.27 -19.46
N ARG A 103 -15.59 2.82 -19.29
CA ARG A 103 -16.43 2.31 -20.39
C ARG A 103 -16.77 3.41 -21.41
N ASN A 104 -17.15 4.60 -20.93
CA ASN A 104 -17.54 5.70 -21.81
C ASN A 104 -16.34 6.27 -22.57
N VAL A 105 -15.20 6.46 -21.90
CA VAL A 105 -13.95 6.88 -22.55
C VAL A 105 -13.48 5.83 -23.56
N ASN A 106 -13.56 4.54 -23.22
CA ASN A 106 -13.23 3.46 -24.16
C ASN A 106 -14.13 3.48 -25.41
N SER A 107 -15.44 3.66 -25.25
CA SER A 107 -16.37 3.80 -26.38
C SER A 107 -16.01 5.00 -27.26
N TYR A 108 -15.66 6.13 -26.63
CA TYR A 108 -15.31 7.36 -27.33
C TYR A 108 -14.00 7.25 -28.14
N ILE A 109 -13.02 6.50 -27.63
CA ILE A 109 -11.79 6.18 -28.37
C ILE A 109 -12.08 5.23 -29.53
N ASN A 110 -12.90 4.20 -29.32
CA ASN A 110 -13.24 3.22 -30.35
C ASN A 110 -14.03 3.82 -31.52
N SER A 111 -14.82 4.86 -31.29
CA SER A 111 -15.48 5.62 -32.37
C SER A 111 -14.53 6.46 -33.23
N GLY A 112 -13.23 6.53 -32.89
CA GLY A 112 -12.22 7.26 -33.66
C GLY A 112 -12.23 8.79 -33.47
N HIS A 113 -13.17 9.33 -32.69
CA HIS A 113 -13.36 10.78 -32.52
C HIS A 113 -12.13 11.55 -32.03
N ILE A 114 -11.21 10.89 -31.33
CA ILE A 114 -9.99 11.52 -30.79
C ILE A 114 -8.69 10.86 -31.27
N ALA A 115 -8.75 10.04 -32.32
CA ALA A 115 -7.60 9.34 -32.87
C ALA A 115 -6.45 10.30 -33.24
N GLU A 116 -6.75 11.33 -34.03
CA GLU A 116 -5.77 12.35 -34.44
C GLU A 116 -5.19 13.12 -33.25
N ILE A 117 -6.01 13.38 -32.22
CA ILE A 117 -5.58 14.07 -31.00
C ILE A 117 -4.58 13.19 -30.22
N ILE A 118 -4.87 11.90 -30.06
CA ILE A 118 -3.98 10.95 -29.40
C ILE A 118 -2.66 10.84 -30.16
N GLN A 119 -2.73 10.63 -31.49
CA GLN A 119 -1.55 10.48 -32.35
C GLN A 119 -0.72 11.74 -32.44
N SER A 120 -1.33 12.93 -32.40
CA SER A 120 -0.61 14.21 -32.37
C SER A 120 -0.01 14.54 -31.01
N SER A 121 -0.58 14.02 -29.92
CA SER A 121 -0.13 14.29 -28.54
C SER A 121 1.02 13.40 -28.08
N TYR A 122 1.07 12.15 -28.52
CA TYR A 122 1.99 11.14 -27.96
C TYR A 122 2.73 10.35 -29.05
N SER A 123 3.96 9.93 -28.75
CA SER A 123 4.74 9.07 -29.64
C SER A 123 4.48 7.58 -29.41
N ARG A 124 4.29 7.19 -28.15
CA ARG A 124 4.21 5.79 -27.70
C ARG A 124 3.54 5.72 -26.33
N LEU A 125 2.85 4.62 -26.07
CA LEU A 125 2.26 4.29 -24.78
C LEU A 125 3.11 3.25 -24.04
N LEU A 126 3.42 3.52 -22.78
CA LEU A 126 4.05 2.58 -21.85
C LEU A 126 3.11 2.37 -20.66
N VAL A 127 2.78 1.13 -20.32
CA VAL A 127 1.88 0.83 -19.18
C VAL A 127 2.58 -0.04 -18.16
N ASP A 128 2.72 0.46 -16.94
CA ASP A 128 3.38 -0.24 -15.84
C ASP A 128 2.37 -0.97 -14.93
N GLU A 129 2.82 -2.03 -14.27
CA GLU A 129 2.05 -2.92 -13.38
C GLU A 129 0.84 -3.55 -14.07
N TYR A 130 1.00 -3.98 -15.33
CA TYR A 130 -0.11 -4.42 -16.18
C TYR A 130 -0.91 -5.61 -15.63
N GLN A 131 -0.30 -6.44 -14.78
CA GLN A 131 -0.99 -7.54 -14.09
C GLN A 131 -2.13 -7.07 -13.17
N ASP A 132 -2.18 -5.79 -12.81
CA ASP A 132 -3.21 -5.22 -11.95
C ASP A 132 -4.30 -4.47 -12.74
N CYS A 133 -4.27 -4.55 -14.09
CA CYS A 133 -5.35 -4.06 -14.95
C CYS A 133 -6.60 -4.93 -14.83
N ASN A 134 -7.72 -4.32 -14.43
CA ASN A 134 -9.02 -4.97 -14.61
C ASN A 134 -9.45 -4.96 -16.09
N VAL A 135 -10.53 -5.69 -16.41
CA VAL A 135 -11.03 -5.84 -17.77
C VAL A 135 -11.32 -4.49 -18.47
N ASP A 136 -11.91 -3.51 -17.77
CA ASP A 136 -12.23 -2.22 -18.38
C ASP A 136 -10.97 -1.38 -18.66
N GLN A 137 -9.98 -1.43 -17.77
CA GLN A 137 -8.67 -0.82 -18.01
C GLN A 137 -7.95 -1.51 -19.18
N HIS A 138 -7.97 -2.85 -19.22
CA HIS A 138 -7.39 -3.62 -20.32
C HIS A 138 -7.99 -3.23 -21.67
N ARG A 139 -9.32 -3.17 -21.78
CA ARG A 139 -10.02 -2.71 -23.00
C ARG A 139 -9.61 -1.31 -23.41
N LEU A 140 -9.57 -0.38 -22.46
CA LEU A 140 -9.13 0.99 -22.71
C LEU A 140 -7.70 1.04 -23.28
N ILE A 141 -6.78 0.27 -22.71
CA ILE A 141 -5.40 0.18 -23.21
C ILE A 141 -5.35 -0.48 -24.60
N CYS A 142 -6.17 -1.50 -24.86
CA CYS A 142 -6.25 -2.12 -26.18
C CYS A 142 -6.71 -1.12 -27.24
N SER A 143 -7.74 -0.33 -26.96
CA SER A 143 -8.22 0.71 -27.88
C SER A 143 -7.20 1.83 -28.07
N LEU A 144 -6.44 2.19 -27.05
CA LEU A 144 -5.32 3.13 -27.19
C LEU A 144 -4.20 2.58 -28.07
N SER A 145 -3.93 1.27 -27.97
CA SER A 145 -2.86 0.63 -28.71
C SER A 145 -3.14 0.44 -30.19
N ASP A 146 -4.37 0.70 -30.65
CA ASP A 146 -4.69 0.81 -32.08
C ASP A 146 -4.14 2.11 -32.70
N TYR A 147 -3.91 3.14 -31.88
CA TYR A 147 -3.45 4.45 -32.34
C TYR A 147 -1.99 4.75 -32.01
N LEU A 148 -1.42 4.08 -30.99
CA LEU A 148 -0.06 4.29 -30.52
C LEU A 148 0.70 2.96 -30.43
N PRO A 149 1.99 2.93 -30.82
CA PRO A 149 2.89 1.86 -30.40
C PRO A 149 2.81 1.72 -28.87
N THR A 150 2.63 0.51 -28.37
CA THR A 150 2.29 0.26 -26.96
C THR A 150 3.10 -0.90 -26.39
N ILE A 151 3.85 -0.62 -25.33
CA ILE A 151 4.53 -1.65 -24.54
C ILE A 151 3.93 -1.71 -23.15
N VAL A 152 3.52 -2.90 -22.73
CA VAL A 152 3.05 -3.15 -21.37
C VAL A 152 4.12 -3.87 -20.56
N PHE A 153 4.21 -3.56 -19.27
CA PHE A 153 5.18 -4.13 -18.34
C PHE A 153 4.44 -4.77 -17.18
N GLY A 154 4.69 -6.04 -16.91
CA GLY A 154 4.02 -6.71 -15.81
C GLY A 154 4.54 -8.09 -15.51
N ASP A 155 4.00 -8.68 -14.45
CA ASP A 155 4.29 -10.04 -14.04
C ASP A 155 3.02 -10.68 -13.46
N PRO A 156 2.45 -11.73 -14.09
CA PRO A 156 1.22 -12.35 -13.61
C PRO A 156 1.34 -12.86 -12.17
N MET A 157 2.54 -13.29 -11.73
CA MET A 157 2.75 -13.74 -10.35
C MET A 157 2.58 -12.63 -9.31
N GLN A 158 2.62 -11.36 -9.72
CA GLN A 158 2.40 -10.23 -8.82
C GLN A 158 0.94 -9.76 -8.80
N CYS A 159 0.01 -10.39 -9.53
CA CYS A 159 -1.41 -10.03 -9.51
C CYS A 159 -2.04 -10.37 -8.14
N ILE A 160 -2.16 -9.36 -7.27
CA ILE A 160 -2.81 -9.51 -5.94
C ILE A 160 -3.85 -8.41 -5.67
N PHE A 161 -4.18 -7.60 -6.68
CA PHE A 161 -5.24 -6.58 -6.66
C PHE A 161 -6.57 -7.06 -7.30
N ASN A 162 -6.85 -8.36 -7.26
CA ASN A 162 -8.01 -8.97 -7.93
C ASN A 162 -9.39 -8.66 -7.31
N PHE A 163 -9.47 -7.80 -6.30
CA PHE A 163 -10.71 -7.33 -5.70
C PHE A 163 -11.32 -6.11 -6.40
N GLY A 164 -10.58 -5.47 -7.33
CA GLY A 164 -11.03 -4.28 -8.07
C GLY A 164 -11.92 -4.57 -9.29
N GLY A 165 -12.39 -5.81 -9.45
CA GLY A 165 -13.15 -6.30 -10.59
C GLY A 165 -12.50 -7.52 -11.25
N PRO A 166 -13.12 -8.08 -12.31
CA PRO A 166 -12.52 -9.18 -13.06
C PRO A 166 -11.21 -8.73 -13.72
N MET A 167 -10.20 -9.60 -13.68
CA MET A 167 -8.92 -9.42 -14.37
C MET A 167 -8.99 -10.12 -15.74
N PRO A 168 -8.41 -9.57 -16.81
CA PRO A 168 -8.33 -10.24 -18.09
C PRO A 168 -7.47 -11.51 -17.96
N PRO A 169 -7.83 -12.62 -18.64
CA PRO A 169 -6.96 -13.78 -18.72
C PRO A 169 -5.58 -13.41 -19.28
N TRP A 170 -4.52 -13.72 -18.53
CA TRP A 170 -3.17 -13.28 -18.90
C TRP A 170 -2.69 -13.90 -20.22
N ASP A 171 -2.86 -15.21 -20.38
CA ASP A 171 -2.32 -15.92 -21.55
C ASP A 171 -3.23 -15.81 -22.78
N THR A 172 -4.55 -15.82 -22.60
CA THR A 172 -5.51 -15.86 -23.72
C THR A 172 -6.04 -14.49 -24.16
N ASP A 173 -5.80 -13.43 -23.39
CA ASP A 173 -6.23 -12.06 -23.73
C ASP A 173 -5.01 -11.13 -23.77
N VAL A 174 -4.32 -10.95 -22.63
CA VAL A 174 -3.20 -9.99 -22.52
C VAL A 174 -2.05 -10.35 -23.45
N GLN A 175 -1.55 -11.59 -23.42
CA GLN A 175 -0.41 -12.01 -24.26
C GLN A 175 -0.78 -12.12 -25.75
N VAL A 176 -2.06 -12.37 -26.06
CA VAL A 176 -2.53 -12.38 -27.45
C VAL A 176 -2.51 -10.98 -28.03
N ARG A 177 -2.95 -9.97 -27.27
CA ARG A 177 -2.90 -8.56 -27.70
C ARG A 177 -1.48 -8.00 -27.67
N PHE A 178 -0.72 -8.32 -26.63
CA PHE A 178 0.63 -7.82 -26.39
C PHE A 178 1.61 -9.01 -26.30
N PRO A 179 2.20 -9.44 -27.43
CA PRO A 179 3.08 -10.60 -27.45
C PRO A 179 4.33 -10.35 -26.60
N ILE A 180 4.83 -11.38 -25.92
CA ILE A 180 6.05 -11.26 -25.12
C ILE A 180 7.22 -10.94 -26.03
N ILE A 181 7.79 -9.75 -25.85
CA ILE A 181 8.99 -9.31 -26.58
C ILE A 181 10.26 -9.56 -25.78
N SER A 182 10.15 -9.61 -24.45
CA SER A 182 11.28 -9.88 -23.56
C SER A 182 10.85 -10.26 -22.15
N GLN A 183 11.74 -10.92 -21.42
CA GLN A 183 11.59 -11.20 -19.99
C GLN A 183 12.84 -10.79 -19.23
N LEU A 184 12.69 -9.93 -18.22
CA LEU A 184 13.78 -9.51 -17.34
C LEU A 184 14.14 -10.65 -16.38
N ASN A 185 15.40 -11.09 -16.37
CA ASN A 185 15.84 -12.24 -15.57
C ASN A 185 16.99 -11.94 -14.60
N THR A 186 17.53 -10.72 -14.62
CA THR A 186 18.65 -10.34 -13.74
C THR A 186 18.10 -9.79 -12.42
N PRO A 187 18.37 -10.41 -11.26
CA PRO A 187 17.82 -10.01 -9.96
C PRO A 187 18.54 -8.79 -9.36
N TRP A 188 18.49 -7.64 -10.04
CA TRP A 188 19.22 -6.42 -9.69
C TRP A 188 19.02 -5.96 -8.24
N ARG A 189 17.82 -6.09 -7.69
CA ARG A 189 17.55 -5.73 -6.27
C ARG A 189 18.51 -6.43 -5.31
N TRP A 190 18.69 -7.74 -5.49
CA TRP A 190 19.52 -8.57 -4.62
C TRP A 190 21.00 -8.45 -4.95
N ILE A 191 21.35 -8.30 -6.23
CA ILE A 191 22.73 -7.98 -6.65
C ILE A 191 23.21 -6.70 -5.95
N ASN A 192 22.39 -5.64 -5.99
CA ASN A 192 22.72 -4.36 -5.37
C ASN A 192 22.76 -4.43 -3.83
N ALA A 193 22.05 -5.37 -3.22
CA ALA A 193 22.06 -5.63 -1.78
C ALA A 193 23.17 -6.59 -1.33
N GLY A 194 23.95 -7.15 -2.26
CA GLY A 194 25.04 -8.09 -1.96
C GLY A 194 24.59 -9.55 -1.75
N SER A 195 23.39 -9.91 -2.17
CA SER A 195 22.75 -11.23 -1.94
C SER A 195 22.27 -11.91 -3.24
N PRO A 196 23.09 -12.00 -4.31
CA PRO A 196 22.65 -12.48 -5.62
C PRO A 196 22.03 -13.89 -5.60
N ASN A 197 22.49 -14.77 -4.71
CA ASN A 197 21.97 -16.12 -4.52
C ASN A 197 20.50 -16.12 -4.06
N LEU A 198 20.14 -15.21 -3.14
CA LEU A 198 18.74 -15.01 -2.72
C LEU A 198 17.89 -14.56 -3.91
N GLY A 199 18.40 -13.63 -4.71
CA GLY A 199 17.71 -13.16 -5.92
C GLY A 199 17.43 -14.28 -6.91
N GLN A 200 18.41 -15.14 -7.17
CA GLN A 200 18.23 -16.30 -8.05
C GLN A 200 17.22 -17.30 -7.47
N TRP A 201 17.28 -17.56 -6.16
CA TRP A 201 16.33 -18.44 -5.49
C TRP A 201 14.89 -17.92 -5.59
N ILE A 202 14.66 -16.62 -5.45
CA ILE A 202 13.33 -16.00 -5.60
C ILE A 202 12.81 -16.11 -7.04
N LEU A 203 13.67 -15.96 -8.05
CA LEU A 203 13.27 -16.14 -9.44
C LEU A 203 12.94 -17.61 -9.76
N ASN A 204 13.69 -18.55 -9.22
CA ASN A 204 13.38 -19.98 -9.34
C ASN A 204 12.05 -20.31 -8.65
N SER A 205 11.86 -19.80 -7.44
CA SER A 205 10.63 -19.92 -6.65
C SER A 205 9.42 -19.37 -7.40
N ARG A 206 9.56 -18.20 -8.05
CA ARG A 206 8.52 -17.64 -8.94
C ARG A 206 8.10 -18.63 -10.02
N ASN A 207 9.07 -19.26 -10.69
CA ASN A 207 8.79 -20.17 -11.80
C ASN A 207 8.09 -21.44 -11.33
N LEU A 208 8.47 -21.99 -10.17
CA LEU A 208 7.78 -23.13 -9.55
C LEU A 208 6.33 -22.79 -9.22
N LEU A 209 6.10 -21.65 -8.55
CA LEU A 209 4.76 -21.21 -8.18
C LEU A 209 3.88 -20.91 -9.41
N LEU A 210 4.46 -20.32 -10.46
CA LEU A 210 3.75 -20.10 -11.72
C LEU A 210 3.30 -21.41 -12.38
N GLN A 211 4.05 -22.49 -12.18
CA GLN A 211 3.72 -23.84 -12.66
C GLN A 211 2.80 -24.61 -11.70
N GLY A 212 2.34 -23.98 -10.61
CA GLY A 212 1.51 -24.62 -9.59
C GLY A 212 2.28 -25.60 -8.70
N SER A 213 3.62 -25.52 -8.68
CA SER A 213 4.47 -26.31 -7.81
C SER A 213 4.79 -25.56 -6.51
N SER A 214 4.94 -26.31 -5.42
CA SER A 214 5.37 -25.76 -4.14
C SER A 214 6.89 -25.54 -4.07
N ILE A 215 7.32 -24.74 -3.10
CA ILE A 215 8.72 -24.38 -2.83
C ILE A 215 9.16 -25.02 -1.52
N ASP A 216 10.40 -25.51 -1.48
CA ASP A 216 11.08 -25.89 -0.24
C ASP A 216 11.85 -24.70 0.37
N LEU A 217 11.41 -24.23 1.53
CA LEU A 217 12.03 -23.12 2.26
C LEU A 217 13.43 -23.45 2.79
N GLN A 218 13.83 -24.73 2.84
CA GLN A 218 15.17 -25.14 3.27
C GLN A 218 16.21 -25.11 2.15
N SER A 219 15.79 -24.89 0.91
CA SER A 219 16.69 -24.94 -0.26
C SER A 219 17.62 -23.71 -0.41
N CYS A 220 17.48 -22.69 0.46
CA CYS A 220 18.36 -21.51 0.50
C CYS A 220 18.68 -21.07 1.94
N PRO A 221 19.35 -21.92 2.74
CA PRO A 221 19.44 -21.74 4.19
C PRO A 221 20.30 -20.54 4.63
N GLU A 222 21.17 -20.04 3.74
CA GLU A 222 22.01 -18.85 3.99
C GLU A 222 21.17 -17.57 4.11
N TYR A 223 20.07 -17.47 3.35
CA TYR A 223 19.26 -16.25 3.26
C TYR A 223 17.80 -16.45 3.70
N VAL A 224 17.31 -17.68 3.69
CA VAL A 224 15.94 -18.04 4.03
C VAL A 224 15.94 -18.88 5.32
N HIS A 225 15.34 -18.34 6.37
CA HIS A 225 15.26 -18.98 7.68
C HIS A 225 13.82 -19.40 7.97
N TRP A 226 13.56 -20.70 7.87
CA TRP A 226 12.24 -21.26 8.16
C TRP A 226 12.10 -21.64 9.64
N ASN A 227 10.94 -21.28 10.22
CA ASN A 227 10.53 -21.68 11.55
C ASN A 227 9.17 -22.37 11.48
N GLN A 228 9.07 -23.56 12.06
CA GLN A 228 7.82 -24.30 12.06
C GLN A 228 6.80 -23.67 13.03
N LEU A 229 5.57 -23.49 12.56
CA LEU A 229 4.43 -23.15 13.41
C LEU A 229 3.97 -24.39 14.18
N THR A 230 3.77 -24.23 15.48
CA THR A 230 3.39 -25.31 16.40
C THR A 230 1.89 -25.55 16.44
N GLY A 231 1.09 -24.61 15.93
CA GLY A 231 -0.37 -24.59 16.07
C GLY A 231 -0.84 -24.03 17.41
N ASN A 232 0.09 -23.74 18.34
CA ASN A 232 -0.21 -23.05 19.58
C ASN A 232 0.06 -21.55 19.44
N PHE A 233 -1.01 -20.75 19.46
CA PHE A 233 -0.92 -19.30 19.29
C PHE A 233 0.06 -18.60 20.24
N GLN A 234 0.13 -19.02 21.51
CA GLN A 234 1.02 -18.36 22.48
C GLN A 234 2.49 -18.67 22.19
N THR A 235 2.80 -19.93 21.88
CA THR A 235 4.16 -20.35 21.50
C THR A 235 4.58 -19.70 20.18
N ASP A 236 3.72 -19.74 19.18
CA ASP A 236 4.00 -19.18 17.86
C ASP A 236 4.20 -17.66 17.93
N SER A 237 3.35 -16.95 18.69
CA SER A 237 3.51 -15.51 18.91
C SER A 237 4.82 -15.17 19.62
N ARG A 238 5.25 -15.96 20.61
CA ARG A 238 6.55 -15.77 21.27
C ARG A 238 7.71 -15.97 20.29
N ASN A 239 7.67 -17.05 19.50
CA ASN A 239 8.69 -17.36 18.52
C ASN A 239 8.81 -16.27 17.45
N GLN A 240 7.67 -15.77 16.94
CA GLN A 240 7.64 -14.68 15.97
C GLN A 240 8.21 -13.37 16.55
N ASN A 241 7.85 -13.02 17.79
CA ASN A 241 8.42 -11.85 18.47
C ASN A 241 9.94 -12.01 18.71
N GLN A 242 10.39 -13.22 19.06
CA GLN A 242 11.81 -13.52 19.23
C GLN A 242 12.58 -13.40 17.92
N ALA A 243 12.05 -13.92 16.81
CA ALA A 243 12.64 -13.78 15.49
C ALA A 243 12.74 -12.30 15.07
N GLN A 244 11.68 -11.52 15.29
CA GLN A 244 11.71 -10.07 15.06
C GLN A 244 12.79 -9.37 15.89
N TYR A 245 12.92 -9.72 17.17
CA TYR A 245 13.94 -9.18 18.06
C TYR A 245 15.36 -9.53 17.59
N GLN A 246 15.59 -10.77 17.18
CA GLN A 246 16.87 -11.23 16.65
C GLN A 246 17.23 -10.49 15.35
N LEU A 247 16.31 -10.40 14.39
CA LEU A 247 16.51 -9.63 13.16
C LEU A 247 16.86 -8.17 13.43
N ARG A 248 16.29 -7.59 14.49
CA ARG A 248 16.55 -6.18 14.84
C ARG A 248 17.91 -5.97 15.50
N ASN A 249 18.39 -6.93 16.28
CA ASN A 249 19.58 -6.78 17.12
C ASN A 249 20.85 -7.38 16.50
N ASN A 250 20.70 -8.34 15.60
CA ASN A 250 21.83 -9.02 14.95
C ASN A 250 22.26 -8.34 13.64
N ASN A 251 21.46 -7.39 13.14
CA ASN A 251 21.72 -6.66 11.90
C ASN A 251 21.97 -5.17 12.18
N ASP A 252 22.28 -4.40 11.13
CA ASP A 252 22.55 -2.97 11.27
C ASP A 252 21.31 -2.25 11.84
N ALA A 253 21.52 -1.27 12.71
CA ALA A 253 20.43 -0.46 13.26
C ALA A 253 19.67 0.31 12.16
N SER A 254 20.32 0.58 11.03
CA SER A 254 19.73 1.22 9.85
C SER A 254 18.94 0.26 8.95
N ASP A 255 19.07 -1.06 9.13
CA ASP A 255 18.38 -2.04 8.31
C ASP A 255 16.86 -1.98 8.50
N SER A 256 16.19 -2.04 7.36
CA SER A 256 14.74 -2.02 7.23
C SER A 256 14.13 -3.42 7.36
N LEU A 257 12.92 -3.49 7.92
CA LEU A 257 12.22 -4.75 8.15
C LEU A 257 10.75 -4.61 7.75
N LEU A 258 10.29 -5.50 6.88
CA LEU A 258 8.88 -5.67 6.58
C LEU A 258 8.35 -6.97 7.19
N VAL A 259 7.39 -6.83 8.10
CA VAL A 259 6.64 -7.95 8.66
C VAL A 259 5.36 -8.12 7.86
N ILE A 260 5.15 -9.32 7.34
CA ILE A 260 4.01 -9.66 6.49
C ILE A 260 3.10 -10.57 7.30
N GLY A 261 1.98 -10.00 7.73
CA GLY A 261 0.95 -10.72 8.46
C GLY A 261 -0.20 -11.17 7.58
N ASP A 262 -1.20 -11.78 8.21
CA ASP A 262 -2.44 -12.25 7.59
C ASP A 262 -3.05 -11.18 6.67
N GLN A 263 -3.60 -11.56 5.51
CA GLN A 263 -4.15 -10.61 4.53
C GLN A 263 -5.45 -9.94 5.01
N PHE A 264 -6.33 -10.68 5.66
CA PHE A 264 -7.71 -10.26 5.96
C PHE A 264 -7.89 -9.81 7.41
N ARG A 265 -7.13 -10.36 8.35
CA ARG A 265 -7.27 -10.15 9.79
C ARG A 265 -6.34 -9.04 10.28
N ALA A 266 -6.76 -7.79 10.13
CA ALA A 266 -6.02 -6.62 10.64
C ALA A 266 -5.71 -6.69 12.14
N GLY A 267 -6.64 -7.24 12.94
CA GLY A 267 -6.46 -7.41 14.38
C GLY A 267 -5.24 -8.25 14.77
N LEU A 268 -4.89 -9.29 13.99
CA LEU A 268 -3.69 -10.09 14.24
C LEU A 268 -2.41 -9.28 13.97
N ARG A 269 -2.41 -8.46 12.92
CA ARG A 269 -1.29 -7.57 12.60
C ARG A 269 -1.10 -6.51 13.69
N HIS A 270 -2.19 -5.91 14.16
CA HIS A 270 -2.18 -4.93 15.25
C HIS A 270 -1.71 -5.59 16.56
N GLY A 271 -2.20 -6.81 16.85
CA GLY A 271 -1.77 -7.61 17.99
C GLY A 271 -0.25 -7.84 17.99
N PHE A 272 0.31 -8.25 16.85
CA PHE A 272 1.75 -8.42 16.71
C PHE A 272 2.52 -7.09 16.93
N ALA A 273 2.09 -6.00 16.29
CA ALA A 273 2.73 -4.69 16.48
C ALA A 273 2.67 -4.20 17.94
N SER A 274 1.59 -4.51 18.64
CA SER A 274 1.38 -4.15 20.05
C SER A 274 2.37 -4.84 20.99
N THR A 275 2.91 -6.00 20.63
CA THR A 275 3.94 -6.71 21.41
C THR A 275 5.35 -6.48 20.87
N ALA A 276 5.50 -6.39 19.55
CA ALA A 276 6.78 -6.23 18.87
C ALA A 276 7.30 -4.79 18.98
N ARG A 277 8.33 -4.58 19.79
CA ARG A 277 8.92 -3.24 19.99
C ARG A 277 9.63 -2.73 18.74
N GLY A 278 9.25 -1.54 18.31
CA GLY A 278 9.85 -0.85 17.16
C GLY A 278 9.25 -1.22 15.81
N ILE A 279 8.18 -2.02 15.78
CA ILE A 279 7.34 -2.24 14.61
C ILE A 279 6.16 -1.29 14.65
N ASP A 280 5.83 -0.69 13.51
CA ASP A 280 4.68 0.19 13.34
C ASP A 280 3.79 -0.32 12.19
N VAL A 281 2.47 -0.09 12.29
CA VAL A 281 1.51 -0.64 11.33
C VAL A 281 1.43 0.25 10.10
N VAL A 282 1.49 -0.37 8.92
CA VAL A 282 1.17 0.30 7.64
C VAL A 282 -0.34 0.40 7.52
N GLU A 283 -0.84 1.63 7.50
CA GLU A 283 -2.27 1.90 7.47
C GLU A 283 -2.85 1.85 6.05
N PRO A 284 -4.08 1.31 5.89
CA PRO A 284 -4.85 1.45 4.66
C PRO A 284 -5.05 2.91 4.25
N VAL A 285 -5.08 3.15 2.94
CA VAL A 285 -5.19 4.48 2.35
C VAL A 285 -6.58 5.11 2.55
N ASP A 286 -7.60 4.31 2.82
CA ASP A 286 -8.96 4.76 3.09
C ASP A 286 -9.19 5.16 4.56
N LEU A 287 -8.35 4.75 5.50
CA LEU A 287 -8.45 5.06 6.94
C LEU A 287 -9.90 4.92 7.47
N SER A 288 -10.61 3.89 7.01
CA SER A 288 -12.05 3.74 7.24
C SER A 288 -12.40 3.60 8.73
N ASP A 289 -11.50 3.05 9.53
CA ASP A 289 -11.64 3.00 10.99
C ASP A 289 -11.54 4.38 11.64
N ILE A 290 -10.66 5.28 11.17
CA ILE A 290 -10.57 6.67 11.63
C ILE A 290 -11.82 7.45 11.26
N ILE A 291 -12.35 7.27 10.04
CA ILE A 291 -13.61 7.90 9.61
C ILE A 291 -14.76 7.47 10.52
N ARG A 292 -14.83 6.19 10.89
CA ARG A 292 -15.82 5.67 11.83
C ARG A 292 -15.63 6.30 13.22
N VAL A 293 -14.42 6.30 13.76
CA VAL A 293 -14.14 6.91 15.08
C VAL A 293 -14.51 8.39 15.11
N ALA A 294 -14.21 9.13 14.05
CA ALA A 294 -14.58 10.54 13.94
C ALA A 294 -16.11 10.72 13.92
N SER A 295 -16.84 9.84 13.22
CA SER A 295 -18.30 9.82 13.24
C SER A 295 -18.86 9.45 14.61
N ASP A 296 -18.27 8.50 15.32
CA ASP A 296 -18.70 8.11 16.67
C ASP A 296 -18.48 9.25 17.67
N VAL A 297 -17.37 10.00 17.54
CA VAL A 297 -17.08 11.21 18.33
C VAL A 297 -18.12 12.31 18.06
N ASP A 298 -18.50 12.56 16.81
CA ASP A 298 -19.53 13.56 16.48
C ASP A 298 -20.91 13.23 17.10
N ASN A 299 -21.19 11.93 17.33
CA ASN A 299 -22.50 11.44 17.80
C ASN A 299 -22.53 11.06 19.29
N SER A 300 -21.45 11.29 20.05
CA SER A 300 -21.37 10.91 21.47
C SER A 300 -21.00 12.09 22.36
N ASN A 301 -21.33 12.00 23.65
CA ASN A 301 -21.00 13.03 24.64
C ASN A 301 -20.68 12.40 26.01
N GLY A 302 -20.15 13.21 26.92
CA GLY A 302 -19.89 12.80 28.30
C GLY A 302 -19.02 11.53 28.42
N ALA A 303 -19.48 10.58 29.23
CA ALA A 303 -18.76 9.33 29.47
C ALA A 303 -18.72 8.39 28.26
N GLU A 304 -19.74 8.44 27.40
CA GLU A 304 -19.79 7.64 26.16
C GLU A 304 -18.72 8.08 25.18
N LEU A 305 -18.55 9.39 24.99
CA LEU A 305 -17.49 9.98 24.17
C LEU A 305 -16.10 9.53 24.63
N VAL A 306 -15.84 9.57 25.94
CA VAL A 306 -14.58 9.07 26.50
C VAL A 306 -14.40 7.58 26.23
N SER A 307 -15.45 6.77 26.35
CA SER A 307 -15.33 5.33 26.06
C SER A 307 -14.94 5.12 24.60
N HIS A 308 -15.61 5.77 23.65
CA HIS A 308 -15.30 5.67 22.22
C HIS A 308 -13.86 6.11 21.90
N ILE A 309 -13.40 7.22 22.48
CA ILE A 309 -12.02 7.69 22.32
C ILE A 309 -11.03 6.67 22.89
N LEU A 310 -11.23 6.20 24.12
CA LEU A 310 -10.32 5.23 24.75
C LEU A 310 -10.34 3.87 24.05
N ASP A 311 -11.48 3.45 23.49
CA ASP A 311 -11.59 2.26 22.65
C ASP A 311 -10.74 2.40 21.39
N ALA A 312 -10.92 3.50 20.65
CA ALA A 312 -10.14 3.79 19.46
C ALA A 312 -8.63 3.81 19.76
N ILE A 313 -8.24 4.53 20.81
CA ILE A 313 -6.86 4.66 21.25
C ILE A 313 -6.25 3.31 21.64
N SER A 314 -7.00 2.46 22.35
CA SER A 314 -6.52 1.14 22.76
C SER A 314 -6.22 0.22 21.56
N THR A 315 -6.76 0.51 20.37
CA THR A 315 -6.38 -0.19 19.14
C THR A 315 -5.09 0.32 18.50
N MET A 316 -4.56 1.47 18.93
CA MET A 316 -3.42 2.17 18.31
C MET A 316 -2.20 2.27 19.22
N MET A 317 -2.39 2.13 20.54
CA MET A 317 -1.32 2.22 21.52
C MET A 317 -1.50 1.24 22.69
N THR A 318 -0.39 0.81 23.25
CA THR A 318 -0.33 0.03 24.50
C THR A 318 -0.12 0.94 25.70
N GLY A 319 -0.45 0.48 26.92
CA GLY A 319 -0.19 1.22 28.16
C GLY A 319 -1.27 2.23 28.58
N VAL A 320 -2.38 2.31 27.85
CA VAL A 320 -3.49 3.26 28.12
C VAL A 320 -4.15 3.02 29.48
N GLY A 321 -4.25 1.77 29.92
CA GLY A 321 -4.97 1.45 31.16
C GLY A 321 -6.46 1.81 31.11
N LYS A 322 -7.15 1.58 29.99
CA LYS A 322 -8.57 1.97 29.81
C LYS A 322 -9.46 1.60 31.02
N ALA A 323 -9.39 0.34 31.47
CA ALA A 323 -10.23 -0.14 32.57
C ALA A 323 -9.96 0.59 33.90
N SER A 324 -8.69 0.83 34.22
CA SER A 324 -8.32 1.56 35.44
C SER A 324 -8.71 3.04 35.35
N LEU A 325 -8.55 3.68 34.19
CA LEU A 325 -8.99 5.05 33.96
C LEU A 325 -10.50 5.21 34.16
N ILE A 326 -11.31 4.35 33.53
CA ILE A 326 -12.79 4.39 33.65
C ILE A 326 -13.22 4.18 35.11
N GLN A 327 -12.64 3.20 35.80
CA GLN A 327 -12.94 2.95 37.20
C GLN A 327 -12.57 4.16 38.06
N ARG A 328 -11.40 4.78 37.83
CA ARG A 328 -10.98 5.98 38.55
C ARG A 328 -11.86 7.20 38.28
N MET A 329 -12.39 7.35 37.08
CA MET A 329 -13.31 8.46 36.75
C MET A 329 -14.56 8.45 37.63
N THR A 330 -15.12 7.28 37.94
CA THR A 330 -16.29 7.20 38.86
C THR A 330 -16.00 7.76 40.25
N ILE A 331 -14.76 7.64 40.72
CA ILE A 331 -14.33 8.12 42.05
C ILE A 331 -14.03 9.63 41.99
N ILE A 332 -13.32 10.07 40.94
CA ILE A 332 -12.89 11.46 40.75
C ILE A 332 -14.09 12.38 40.49
N LEU A 333 -15.03 11.97 39.64
CA LEU A 333 -16.24 12.75 39.36
C LEU A 333 -17.14 12.87 40.60
N ALA A 334 -17.11 11.88 41.49
CA ALA A 334 -17.83 11.91 42.76
C ALA A 334 -17.10 12.73 43.85
N GLY A 335 -15.90 13.28 43.57
CA GLY A 335 -15.08 14.03 44.54
C GLY A 335 -14.54 13.19 45.69
N ARG A 336 -14.44 11.85 45.53
CA ARG A 336 -14.04 10.93 46.60
C ARG A 336 -12.60 10.41 46.46
N ASN A 337 -11.82 10.98 45.55
CA ASN A 337 -10.45 10.53 45.30
C ASN A 337 -9.52 10.94 46.45
N ARG A 338 -8.88 9.95 47.08
CA ARG A 338 -7.89 10.19 48.15
C ARG A 338 -6.51 10.55 47.60
N THR A 339 -6.17 10.03 46.42
CA THR A 339 -4.95 10.40 45.70
C THR A 339 -5.25 11.51 44.69
N PRO A 340 -4.31 12.45 44.46
CA PRO A 340 -4.44 13.44 43.40
C PRO A 340 -4.66 12.79 42.03
N ALA A 341 -5.44 13.47 41.18
CA ALA A 341 -5.67 13.03 39.82
C ALA A 341 -4.43 13.27 38.95
N THR A 342 -4.09 12.29 38.10
CA THR A 342 -2.98 12.41 37.13
C THR A 342 -3.35 13.36 35.98
N VAL A 343 -2.36 13.78 35.18
CA VAL A 343 -2.58 14.63 34.00
C VAL A 343 -3.59 13.99 33.02
N ILE A 344 -3.46 12.69 32.77
CA ILE A 344 -4.40 11.95 31.91
C ILE A 344 -5.79 11.88 32.55
N GLU A 345 -5.89 11.60 33.85
CA GLU A 345 -7.17 11.56 34.56
C GLU A 345 -7.89 12.92 34.50
N LEU A 346 -7.15 14.03 34.61
CA LEU A 346 -7.69 15.38 34.44
C LEU A 346 -8.11 15.66 32.99
N ALA A 347 -7.35 15.19 32.00
CA ALA A 347 -7.71 15.32 30.60
C ALA A 347 -8.99 14.52 30.28
N VAL A 348 -9.11 13.29 30.78
CA VAL A 348 -10.33 12.48 30.67
C VAL A 348 -11.51 13.19 31.31
N LYS A 349 -11.35 13.70 32.54
CA LYS A 349 -12.39 14.49 33.22
C LYS A 349 -12.84 15.68 32.37
N SER A 350 -11.91 16.42 31.77
CA SER A 350 -12.21 17.56 30.89
C SER A 350 -13.07 17.15 29.68
N VAL A 351 -12.79 16.00 29.07
CA VAL A 351 -13.60 15.48 27.96
C VAL A 351 -15.02 15.12 28.42
N ILE A 352 -15.18 14.53 29.61
CA ILE A 352 -16.51 14.20 30.16
C ILE A 352 -17.32 15.48 30.43
N GLU A 353 -16.70 16.51 30.99
CA GLU A 353 -17.39 17.74 31.40
C GLU A 353 -17.67 18.68 30.22
N ARG A 354 -16.75 18.78 29.25
CA ARG A 354 -16.85 19.76 28.15
C ARG A 354 -17.18 19.13 26.81
N GLY A 355 -16.64 17.95 26.51
CA GLY A 355 -16.79 17.27 25.22
C GLY A 355 -16.28 18.05 24.00
N ASP A 356 -15.58 19.16 24.19
CA ASP A 356 -15.10 20.01 23.10
C ASP A 356 -13.83 19.42 22.45
N LYS A 357 -13.57 19.84 21.22
CA LYS A 357 -12.42 19.35 20.43
C LYS A 357 -11.07 19.66 21.12
N SER A 358 -11.00 20.68 21.98
CA SER A 358 -9.77 21.06 22.70
C SER A 358 -9.47 20.07 23.81
N SER A 359 -10.49 19.65 24.55
CA SER A 359 -10.40 18.61 25.57
C SER A 359 -9.96 17.27 24.96
N ILE A 360 -10.49 16.91 23.79
CA ILE A 360 -10.09 15.71 23.04
C ILE A 360 -8.62 15.81 22.62
N SER A 361 -8.20 16.95 22.04
CA SER A 361 -6.81 17.16 21.65
C SER A 361 -5.85 17.05 22.84
N ASN A 362 -6.23 17.62 23.99
CA ASN A 362 -5.42 17.55 25.20
C ASN A 362 -5.27 16.11 25.72
N LEU A 363 -6.36 15.32 25.67
CA LEU A 363 -6.31 13.89 26.02
C LEU A 363 -5.37 13.11 25.10
N LEU A 364 -5.43 13.34 23.79
CA LEU A 364 -4.54 12.68 22.82
C LEU A 364 -3.07 13.03 23.06
N CYS A 365 -2.76 14.32 23.26
CA CYS A 365 -1.38 14.75 23.57
C CYS A 365 -0.89 14.17 24.90
N SER A 366 -1.71 14.22 25.95
CA SER A 366 -1.36 13.68 27.28
C SER A 366 -1.07 12.18 27.24
N LEU A 367 -1.79 11.43 26.39
CA LEU A 367 -1.53 10.01 26.19
C LEU A 367 -0.25 9.78 25.39
N GLU A 368 -0.02 10.52 24.30
CA GLU A 368 1.20 10.39 23.48
C GLU A 368 2.49 10.73 24.25
N GLU A 369 2.45 11.71 25.15
CA GLU A 369 3.59 12.14 25.97
C GLU A 369 3.86 11.23 27.18
N ASN A 370 2.92 10.34 27.54
CA ASN A 370 3.09 9.48 28.70
C ASN A 370 4.12 8.37 28.43
N PRO A 371 5.20 8.26 29.24
CA PRO A 371 6.26 7.25 29.07
C PRO A 371 5.78 5.80 29.21
N ASP A 372 4.65 5.57 29.88
CA ASP A 372 4.06 4.23 30.03
C ASP A 372 3.29 3.78 28.79
N THR A 373 3.04 4.70 27.84
CA THR A 373 2.33 4.39 26.61
C THR A 373 3.28 4.15 25.44
N ARG A 374 2.80 3.40 24.44
CA ARG A 374 3.54 3.20 23.18
C ARG A 374 2.58 3.12 22.01
N VAL A 375 2.71 4.06 21.08
CA VAL A 375 1.98 4.04 19.81
C VAL A 375 2.62 3.05 18.84
N PHE A 376 1.82 2.07 18.40
CA PHE A 376 2.21 1.05 17.41
C PHE A 376 1.43 1.16 16.09
N ARG A 377 0.44 2.07 16.03
CA ARG A 377 -0.26 2.51 14.82
C ARG A 377 -0.10 4.01 14.64
N ARG A 378 1.14 4.48 14.43
CA ARG A 378 1.44 5.92 14.39
C ARG A 378 0.70 6.63 13.26
N GLY A 379 0.57 5.96 12.12
CA GLY A 379 -0.21 6.47 10.99
C GLY A 379 -1.65 6.80 11.38
N ALA A 380 -2.36 5.85 11.99
CA ALA A 380 -3.75 6.02 12.43
C ALA A 380 -3.88 7.07 13.55
N PHE A 381 -3.01 7.00 14.55
CA PHE A 381 -3.02 7.93 15.68
C PHE A 381 -2.77 9.38 15.22
N SER A 382 -1.77 9.60 14.37
CA SER A 382 -1.52 10.91 13.78
C SER A 382 -2.69 11.39 12.92
N ALA A 383 -3.37 10.50 12.17
CA ALA A 383 -4.54 10.88 11.38
C ALA A 383 -5.70 11.35 12.27
N LEU A 384 -5.92 10.68 13.40
CA LEU A 384 -6.91 11.09 14.39
C LEU A 384 -6.55 12.44 15.02
N LYS A 385 -5.28 12.64 15.40
CA LYS A 385 -4.80 13.93 15.95
C LYS A 385 -4.95 15.07 14.94
N ASP A 386 -4.55 14.86 13.70
CA ASP A 386 -4.71 15.84 12.61
C ASP A 386 -6.18 16.16 12.35
N THR A 387 -7.07 15.17 12.47
CA THR A 387 -8.52 15.34 12.36
C THR A 387 -9.06 16.27 13.44
N VAL A 388 -8.69 16.02 14.72
CA VAL A 388 -9.09 16.87 15.84
C VAL A 388 -8.57 18.30 15.62
N LEU A 389 -7.30 18.46 15.25
CA LEU A 389 -6.68 19.77 15.02
C LEU A 389 -7.34 20.53 13.86
N LEU A 390 -7.64 19.87 12.74
CA LEU A 390 -8.34 20.49 11.62
C LEU A 390 -9.74 20.93 12.03
N SER A 391 -10.46 20.10 12.78
CA SER A 391 -11.80 20.44 13.27
C SER A 391 -11.80 21.59 14.29
N LEU A 392 -10.67 21.81 14.99
CA LEU A 392 -10.45 22.95 15.89
C LEU A 392 -10.21 24.24 15.10
N SER A 393 -9.37 24.16 14.06
CA SER A 393 -9.06 25.32 13.20
C SER A 393 -10.24 25.74 12.32
N ASP A 394 -11.11 24.79 11.96
CA ASP A 394 -12.32 25.06 11.18
C ASP A 394 -13.57 24.52 11.87
N PRO A 395 -14.22 25.35 12.73
CA PRO A 395 -15.41 24.96 13.46
C PRO A 395 -16.62 24.62 12.58
N SER A 396 -16.62 25.00 11.29
CA SER A 396 -17.69 24.65 10.36
C SER A 396 -17.72 23.16 9.99
N LYS A 397 -16.62 22.44 10.24
CA LYS A 397 -16.49 21.02 9.95
C LYS A 397 -16.76 20.17 11.19
N THR A 398 -17.54 19.11 10.97
CA THR A 398 -17.63 17.96 11.86
C THR A 398 -16.30 17.20 11.90
N MET A 399 -16.10 16.36 12.93
CA MET A 399 -14.92 15.50 13.01
C MET A 399 -14.84 14.58 11.79
N ARG A 400 -15.97 14.02 11.34
CA ARG A 400 -16.04 13.17 10.15
C ARG A 400 -15.57 13.89 8.89
N GLN A 401 -16.08 15.10 8.63
CA GLN A 401 -15.66 15.89 7.46
C GLN A 401 -14.17 16.26 7.53
N ALA A 402 -13.66 16.59 8.71
CA ALA A 402 -12.23 16.82 8.91
C ALA A 402 -11.41 15.55 8.60
N ALA A 403 -11.88 14.38 9.04
CA ALA A 403 -11.21 13.10 8.78
C ALA A 403 -11.20 12.75 7.28
N GLU A 404 -12.26 13.06 6.54
CA GLU A 404 -12.32 12.90 5.08
C GLU A 404 -11.27 13.77 4.36
N VAL A 405 -11.07 15.01 4.81
CA VAL A 405 -10.02 15.91 4.31
C VAL A 405 -8.63 15.36 4.62
N ILE A 406 -8.36 14.94 5.87
CA ILE A 406 -7.06 14.37 6.26
C ILE A 406 -6.75 13.09 5.47
N ARG A 407 -7.74 12.22 5.27
CA ARG A 407 -7.62 11.02 4.43
C ARG A 407 -7.19 11.38 3.01
N GLU A 408 -7.80 12.40 2.41
CA GLU A 408 -7.46 12.82 1.05
C GLU A 408 -6.07 13.50 0.98
N GLN A 409 -5.71 14.32 1.96
CA GLN A 409 -4.36 14.87 2.06
C GLN A 409 -3.31 13.76 2.16
N ARG A 410 -3.56 12.77 3.01
CA ARG A 410 -2.67 11.62 3.16
C ARG A 410 -2.55 10.85 1.87
N ARG A 411 -3.65 10.54 1.15
CA ARG A 411 -3.63 9.87 -0.16
C ARG A 411 -2.57 10.43 -1.12
N HIS A 412 -2.44 11.75 -1.18
CA HIS A 412 -1.48 12.44 -2.07
C HIS A 412 0.00 12.32 -1.65
N GLN A 413 0.32 11.98 -0.40
CA GLN A 413 1.69 11.97 0.13
C GLN A 413 2.54 10.75 -0.28
N GLY A 414 1.98 9.77 -1.01
CA GLY A 414 2.71 8.58 -1.52
C GLY A 414 3.41 7.72 -0.44
N ASP A 415 4.53 7.09 -0.81
CA ASP A 415 5.29 6.08 -0.03
C ASP A 415 6.11 6.62 1.16
N ARG A 416 6.16 7.94 1.38
CA ARG A 416 6.87 8.55 2.53
C ARG A 416 6.24 8.22 3.89
N ARG A 417 5.17 7.42 3.89
CA ARG A 417 4.39 7.01 5.05
C ARG A 417 4.89 5.72 5.69
N ILE A 418 5.73 4.94 5.01
CA ILE A 418 6.13 3.63 5.54
C ILE A 418 7.33 3.78 6.49
N PRO A 419 7.18 3.34 7.75
CA PRO A 419 8.29 3.27 8.69
C PRO A 419 9.39 2.31 8.21
N THR A 420 10.64 2.56 8.60
CA THR A 420 11.77 1.66 8.33
C THR A 420 11.50 0.22 8.78
N ARG A 421 10.69 0.05 9.83
CA ARG A 421 10.30 -1.25 10.38
C ARG A 421 8.80 -1.29 10.53
N ALA A 422 8.13 -2.04 9.66
CA ALA A 422 6.69 -1.95 9.54
C ALA A 422 6.03 -3.32 9.40
N ILE A 423 4.75 -3.41 9.80
CA ILE A 423 3.89 -4.57 9.55
C ILE A 423 2.72 -4.20 8.67
N GLY A 424 2.39 -5.08 7.73
CA GLY A 424 1.22 -4.95 6.86
C GLY A 424 0.77 -6.29 6.30
N SER A 425 -0.32 -6.28 5.54
CA SER A 425 -0.65 -7.40 4.67
C SER A 425 0.27 -7.39 3.45
N THR A 426 0.35 -8.52 2.74
CA THR A 426 1.05 -8.59 1.44
C THR A 426 0.61 -7.49 0.48
N LEU A 427 -0.69 -7.15 0.50
CA LEU A 427 -1.27 -6.08 -0.30
C LEU A 427 -0.71 -4.69 0.04
N LEU A 428 -0.71 -4.34 1.32
CA LEU A 428 -0.25 -3.01 1.80
C LEU A 428 1.25 -2.83 1.62
N LEU A 429 2.00 -3.93 1.60
CA LEU A 429 3.45 -3.94 1.45
C LEU A 429 3.92 -4.17 0.00
N LYS A 430 2.98 -4.35 -0.94
CA LYS A 430 3.32 -4.50 -2.35
C LYS A 430 3.96 -3.23 -2.89
N GLY A 431 5.01 -3.41 -3.69
CA GLY A 431 5.81 -2.31 -4.24
C GLY A 431 6.88 -1.78 -3.29
N LEU A 432 6.84 -2.18 -2.02
CA LEU A 432 7.85 -1.80 -1.02
C LEU A 432 9.02 -2.78 -1.03
N GLU A 433 10.17 -2.30 -0.57
CA GLU A 433 11.42 -3.06 -0.50
C GLU A 433 12.02 -2.84 0.88
N ALA A 434 12.61 -3.89 1.46
CA ALA A 434 13.34 -3.79 2.70
C ALA A 434 14.54 -4.74 2.71
N ASP A 435 15.46 -4.51 3.63
CA ASP A 435 16.61 -5.37 3.86
C ASP A 435 16.15 -6.75 4.33
N HIS A 436 15.20 -6.80 5.26
CA HIS A 436 14.69 -8.06 5.80
C HIS A 436 13.17 -8.18 5.63
N ALA A 437 12.70 -9.40 5.37
CA ALA A 437 11.29 -9.74 5.40
C ALA A 437 11.01 -10.81 6.46
N LEU A 438 9.94 -10.63 7.23
CA LEU A 438 9.44 -11.61 8.20
C LEU A 438 7.99 -11.98 7.84
N ILE A 439 7.77 -13.21 7.39
CA ILE A 439 6.45 -13.72 7.03
C ILE A 439 5.90 -14.53 8.21
N LEU A 440 4.77 -14.09 8.78
CA LEU A 440 4.21 -14.69 9.99
C LEU A 440 3.48 -16.01 9.76
N ASP A 441 2.96 -16.24 8.55
CA ASP A 441 2.35 -17.50 8.14
C ASP A 441 2.35 -17.61 6.60
N ALA A 442 3.34 -18.29 6.04
CA ALA A 442 3.42 -18.56 4.60
C ALA A 442 2.50 -19.70 4.16
N GLY A 443 2.08 -20.59 5.08
CA GLY A 443 1.21 -21.72 4.75
C GLY A 443 -0.22 -21.29 4.42
N ALA A 444 -0.66 -20.14 4.93
CA ALA A 444 -1.96 -19.55 4.61
C ALA A 444 -1.99 -18.72 3.30
N MET A 445 -0.84 -18.54 2.63
CA MET A 445 -0.75 -17.73 1.42
C MET A 445 -0.97 -18.57 0.16
N ASN A 446 -1.66 -18.01 -0.83
CA ASN A 446 -1.66 -18.56 -2.19
C ASN A 446 -0.33 -18.22 -2.91
N ALA A 447 -0.09 -18.87 -4.04
CA ALA A 447 1.12 -18.70 -4.85
C ALA A 447 1.49 -17.23 -5.15
N HIS A 448 0.51 -16.39 -5.53
CA HIS A 448 0.76 -14.97 -5.81
C HIS A 448 1.18 -14.19 -4.56
N ASN A 449 0.45 -14.34 -3.45
CA ASN A 449 0.77 -13.67 -2.20
C ASN A 449 2.13 -14.14 -1.65
N LEU A 450 2.40 -15.43 -1.73
CA LEU A 450 3.67 -16.01 -1.28
C LEU A 450 4.84 -15.43 -2.09
N TYR A 451 4.73 -15.39 -3.42
CA TYR A 451 5.77 -14.79 -4.27
C TYR A 451 6.01 -13.31 -3.96
N VAL A 452 4.92 -12.53 -3.84
CA VAL A 452 5.03 -11.10 -3.49
C VAL A 452 5.68 -10.92 -2.12
N ALA A 453 5.32 -11.75 -1.14
CA ALA A 453 5.86 -11.72 0.21
C ALA A 453 7.36 -12.06 0.26
N LEU A 454 7.76 -13.18 -0.37
CA LEU A 454 9.16 -13.61 -0.45
C LEU A 454 10.03 -12.57 -1.16
N SER A 455 9.50 -11.88 -2.17
CA SER A 455 10.27 -10.88 -2.93
C SER A 455 10.50 -9.55 -2.19
N ARG A 456 10.00 -9.36 -0.96
CA ARG A 456 10.15 -8.08 -0.21
C ARG A 456 11.53 -7.91 0.44
N GLY A 457 12.17 -9.00 0.87
CA GLY A 457 13.46 -8.99 1.56
C GLY A 457 14.64 -9.02 0.59
N ALA A 458 15.53 -8.03 0.70
CA ALA A 458 16.70 -7.91 -0.15
C ALA A 458 17.93 -8.62 0.43
N LYS A 459 18.10 -8.70 1.74
CA LYS A 459 19.22 -9.36 2.42
C LYS A 459 18.85 -10.70 3.02
N SER A 460 17.69 -10.82 3.68
CA SER A 460 17.21 -12.12 4.18
C SER A 460 15.70 -12.20 4.33
N ILE A 461 15.20 -13.43 4.45
CA ILE A 461 13.78 -13.75 4.62
C ILE A 461 13.65 -14.72 5.80
N THR A 462 12.86 -14.36 6.79
CA THR A 462 12.44 -15.29 7.86
C THR A 462 10.98 -15.67 7.64
N VAL A 463 10.69 -16.97 7.63
CA VAL A 463 9.38 -17.49 7.25
C VAL A 463 8.86 -18.42 8.33
N PHE A 464 7.61 -18.19 8.75
CA PHE A 464 6.87 -19.11 9.59
C PHE A 464 5.83 -19.87 8.76
N SER A 465 5.73 -21.17 8.95
CA SER A 465 4.70 -22.02 8.31
C SER A 465 4.61 -23.37 9.01
N ASN A 466 3.48 -24.08 8.85
CA ASN A 466 3.30 -25.42 9.42
C ASN A 466 4.23 -26.49 8.80
N SER A 467 4.66 -26.27 7.56
CA SER A 467 5.52 -27.15 6.75
C SER A 467 6.62 -26.35 6.05
N ASN A 468 7.78 -26.95 5.79
CA ASN A 468 8.85 -26.33 4.99
C ASN A 468 8.50 -26.25 3.49
N ILE A 469 7.51 -27.02 3.05
CA ILE A 469 6.96 -26.95 1.69
C ILE A 469 5.73 -26.04 1.70
N VAL A 470 5.76 -24.97 0.90
CA VAL A 470 4.69 -23.95 0.80
C VAL A 470 4.46 -23.54 -0.65
N GLY A 471 3.26 -23.04 -0.96
CA GLY A 471 2.91 -22.55 -2.30
C GLY A 471 1.83 -23.36 -2.97
#